data_AF-A0AAU9PGL6-F1
#
_entry.id   AF-A0AAU9PGL6-F1
#
_cell.length_a   1.000
_cell.length_b   1.000
_cell.length_c   1.000
_cell.angle_alpha   90.00
_cell.angle_beta   90.00
_cell.angle_gamma   90.00
#
_symmetry.space_group_name_H-M   'P 1'
#
loop_
_entity.id
_entity.type
_entity.pdbx_description
1 polymer ?
#
loop_
_entity_poly.entity_id
_entity_poly.type
_entity_poly.pdbx_seq_one_letter_code
_entity_poly.pdbx_strand_id
1 'polypeptide(L)'
;MILPVGSQRFEEAMQMGSGTYHHLKAVIAEKYGAHVCNVGEDGGHAPDITTSSREGLDLVMEAIGRTGYFDKLQTAVDIVATDF
;
A
#
# COMPACT_ATOMS: atom_id res chain seq x y z
N MET A 1 5.72 -1.82 0.94
CA MET A 1 5.30 -3.01 0.16
C MET A 1 4.27 -3.83 0.94
N ILE A 2 3.42 -4.59 0.24
CA ILE A 2 2.51 -5.58 0.84
C ILE A 2 2.90 -7.00 0.38
N LEU A 3 2.80 -7.97 1.29
CA LEU A 3 3.26 -9.34 1.10
C LEU A 3 2.09 -10.31 1.38
N PRO A 4 1.53 -10.97 0.36
CA PRO A 4 0.43 -11.91 0.51
C PRO A 4 0.86 -13.29 1.07
N VAL A 5 1.37 -13.30 2.30
CA VAL A 5 1.93 -14.50 2.95
C VAL A 5 0.89 -15.56 3.30
N GLY A 6 -0.40 -15.21 3.38
CA GLY A 6 -1.49 -16.13 3.67
C GLY A 6 -2.08 -16.85 2.45
N SER A 7 -1.55 -16.61 1.25
CA SER A 7 -1.99 -17.27 0.02
C SER A 7 -1.28 -18.62 -0.18
N GLN A 8 -1.98 -19.61 -0.76
CA GLN A 8 -1.38 -20.90 -1.15
C GLN A 8 -0.98 -20.94 -2.63
N ARG A 9 -1.42 -19.94 -3.40
CA ARG A 9 -1.25 -19.88 -4.86
C ARG A 9 -0.79 -18.50 -5.29
N PHE A 10 0.02 -18.45 -6.34
CA PHE A 10 0.51 -17.17 -6.85
C PHE A 10 -0.63 -16.30 -7.41
N GLU A 11 -1.61 -16.90 -8.06
CA GLU A 11 -2.74 -16.18 -8.66
C GLU A 11 -3.61 -15.51 -7.57
N GLU A 12 -3.83 -16.21 -6.46
CA GLU A 12 -4.52 -15.67 -5.29
C GLU A 12 -3.71 -14.53 -4.64
N ALA A 13 -2.39 -14.69 -4.51
CA ALA A 13 -1.51 -13.65 -3.98
C ALA A 13 -1.56 -12.38 -4.85
N MET A 14 -1.53 -12.55 -6.18
CA MET A 14 -1.67 -11.45 -7.13
C MET A 14 -3.03 -10.75 -7.01
N GLN A 15 -4.12 -11.50 -6.83
CA GLN A 15 -5.44 -10.92 -6.64
C GLN A 15 -5.53 -10.13 -5.31
N MET A 16 -4.97 -10.66 -4.22
CA MET A 16 -4.89 -9.95 -2.94
C MET A 16 -4.10 -8.65 -3.06
N GLY A 17 -2.93 -8.71 -3.72
CA GLY A 17 -2.07 -7.56 -3.95
C GLY A 17 -2.77 -6.48 -4.78
N SER A 18 -3.33 -6.87 -5.94
CA SER A 18 -4.04 -5.96 -6.84
C SER A 18 -5.27 -5.33 -6.17
N GLY A 19 -6.09 -6.12 -5.47
CA GLY A 19 -7.25 -5.61 -4.75
C GLY A 19 -6.86 -4.57 -3.70
N THR A 20 -5.85 -4.89 -2.88
CA THR A 20 -5.34 -3.98 -1.84
C THR A 20 -4.76 -2.69 -2.43
N TYR A 21 -4.04 -2.79 -3.57
CA TYR A 21 -3.51 -1.63 -4.28
C TYR A 21 -4.61 -0.65 -4.74
N HIS A 22 -5.72 -1.17 -5.28
CA HIS A 22 -6.85 -0.31 -5.68
C HIS A 22 -7.58 0.30 -4.47
N HIS A 23 -7.69 -0.43 -3.36
CA HIS A 23 -8.19 0.14 -2.11
C HIS A 23 -7.27 1.23 -1.57
N LEU A 24 -5.95 1.07 -1.67
CA LEU A 24 -4.98 2.10 -1.29
C LEU A 24 -5.16 3.36 -2.13
N LYS A 25 -5.38 3.23 -3.44
CA LYS A 25 -5.72 4.37 -4.31
C LYS A 25 -6.94 5.14 -3.81
N ALA A 26 -7.99 4.43 -3.38
CA ALA A 26 -9.21 5.03 -2.85
C ALA A 26 -8.96 5.76 -1.52
N VAL A 27 -8.25 5.11 -0.58
CA VAL A 27 -7.84 5.73 0.70
C VAL A 27 -7.07 7.03 0.46
N ILE A 28 -6.08 7.01 -0.44
CA ILE A 28 -5.28 8.18 -0.77
C ILE A 28 -6.16 9.27 -1.42
N ALA A 29 -7.01 8.90 -2.37
CA ALA A 29 -7.90 9.85 -3.04
C ALA A 29 -8.90 10.51 -2.07
N GLU A 30 -9.40 9.77 -1.09
CA GLU A 30 -10.31 10.29 -0.06
C GLU A 30 -9.60 11.25 0.89
N LYS A 31 -8.36 10.96 1.28
CA LYS A 31 -7.62 11.78 2.25
C LYS A 31 -6.93 13.01 1.64
N TYR A 32 -6.38 12.88 0.44
CA TYR A 32 -5.54 13.91 -0.19
C TYR A 32 -6.09 14.42 -1.54
N GLY A 33 -7.14 13.79 -2.07
CA GLY A 33 -7.74 14.12 -3.36
C GLY A 33 -7.22 13.25 -4.52
N ALA A 34 -8.08 13.00 -5.51
CA ALA A 34 -7.78 12.05 -6.61
C ALA A 34 -6.57 12.44 -7.48
N HIS A 35 -6.19 13.72 -7.51
CA HIS A 35 -5.08 14.24 -8.31
C HIS A 35 -3.70 13.86 -7.78
N VAL A 36 -3.60 13.39 -6.52
CA VAL A 36 -2.34 12.92 -5.91
C VAL A 36 -2.09 11.43 -6.07
N CYS A 37 -3.00 10.69 -6.73
CA CYS A 37 -2.87 9.24 -6.95
C CYS A 37 -1.95 8.87 -8.12
N ASN A 38 -0.99 9.73 -8.46
CA ASN A 38 0.03 9.44 -9.47
C ASN A 38 0.94 8.31 -8.99
N VAL A 39 1.59 7.64 -9.94
CA VAL A 39 2.46 6.50 -9.68
C VAL A 39 3.92 6.90 -9.88
N GLY A 40 4.80 6.39 -9.02
CA GLY A 40 6.26 6.50 -9.16
C GLY A 40 6.84 5.49 -10.15
N GLU A 41 8.17 5.40 -10.20
CA GLU A 41 8.90 4.49 -11.08
C GLU A 41 8.49 3.01 -10.91
N ASP A 42 8.38 2.55 -9.66
CA ASP A 42 7.98 1.18 -9.32
C ASP A 42 6.45 0.97 -9.33
N GLY A 43 5.67 1.96 -9.80
CA GLY A 43 4.22 1.87 -9.88
C GLY A 43 3.48 2.08 -8.56
N GLY A 44 4.17 2.33 -7.45
CA GLY A 44 3.55 2.69 -6.17
C GLY A 44 2.96 4.11 -6.18
N HIS A 45 1.91 4.36 -5.38
CA HIS A 45 1.38 5.71 -5.18
C HIS A 45 2.34 6.59 -4.38
N ALA A 46 2.47 7.86 -4.76
CA ALA A 46 3.34 8.84 -4.11
C ALA A 46 2.56 10.03 -3.55
N PRO A 47 1.75 9.84 -2.48
CA PRO A 47 1.07 10.95 -1.82
C PRO A 47 2.08 11.86 -1.10
N ASP A 48 1.72 13.15 -0.96
CA ASP A 48 2.56 14.14 -0.29
C ASP A 48 2.52 13.97 1.24
N ILE A 49 3.34 13.06 1.75
CA ILE A 49 3.51 12.77 3.18
C ILE A 49 4.60 13.69 3.73
N THR A 50 4.21 14.66 4.54
CA THR A 50 5.10 15.75 4.97
C THR A 50 5.62 15.62 6.40
N THR A 51 4.95 14.84 7.25
CA THR A 51 5.20 14.88 8.70
C THR A 51 5.88 13.62 9.26
N SER A 52 5.51 12.43 8.79
CA SER A 52 6.05 11.18 9.34
C SER A 52 5.89 10.00 8.38
N SER A 53 6.93 9.17 8.26
CA SER A 53 6.87 7.89 7.53
C SER A 53 5.79 6.95 8.06
N ARG A 54 5.36 7.11 9.32
CA ARG A 54 4.25 6.35 9.90
C ARG A 54 2.94 6.60 9.15
N GLU A 55 2.71 7.80 8.65
CA GLU A 55 1.50 8.14 7.91
C GLU A 55 1.35 7.26 6.65
N GLY A 56 2.47 6.98 5.97
CA GLY A 56 2.47 6.05 4.83
C GLY A 56 2.08 4.62 5.23
N LEU A 57 2.56 4.14 6.38
CA LEU A 57 2.17 2.84 6.91
C LEU A 57 0.70 2.80 7.31
N ASP A 58 0.17 3.86 7.93
CA ASP A 58 -1.22 3.94 8.35
C ASP A 58 -2.17 3.85 7.15
N LEU A 59 -1.85 4.52 6.02
CA LEU A 59 -2.60 4.42 4.77
C LEU A 59 -2.64 2.98 4.22
N VAL A 60 -1.49 2.31 4.25
CA VAL A 60 -1.39 0.90 3.81
C VAL A 60 -2.22 -0.01 4.73
N MET A 61 -2.15 0.20 6.05
CA MET A 61 -2.93 -0.58 7.01
C MET A 61 -4.43 -0.34 6.87
N GLU A 62 -4.86 0.90 6.60
CA GLU A 62 -6.26 1.21 6.30
C GLU A 62 -6.72 0.52 5.02
N ALA A 63 -5.91 0.56 3.96
CA ALA A 63 -6.23 -0.13 2.71
C ALA A 63 -6.36 -1.65 2.90
N ILE A 64 -5.47 -2.26 3.69
CA ILE A 64 -5.58 -3.68 4.09
C ILE A 64 -6.87 -3.91 4.90
N GLY A 65 -7.22 -3.01 5.82
CA GLY A 65 -8.44 -3.10 6.63
C GLY A 65 -9.74 -2.97 5.82
N ARG A 66 -9.71 -2.31 4.66
CA ARG A 66 -10.84 -2.29 3.70
C ARG A 66 -10.99 -3.60 2.92
N THR A 67 -10.02 -4.50 3.04
CA THR A 67 -10.05 -5.83 2.43
C THR A 67 -10.46 -6.90 3.45
N GLY A 68 -10.74 -8.12 2.98
CA GLY A 68 -10.89 -9.31 3.83
C GLY A 68 -9.57 -10.03 4.15
N TYR A 69 -8.41 -9.37 4.00
CA TYR A 69 -7.09 -10.01 4.02
C TYR A 69 -6.17 -9.60 5.17
N PHE A 70 -6.70 -8.99 6.23
CA PHE A 70 -5.90 -8.47 7.35
C PHE A 70 -4.88 -9.48 7.91
N ASP A 71 -5.31 -10.72 8.17
CA ASP A 71 -4.44 -11.78 8.71
C ASP A 71 -3.62 -12.52 7.64
N LYS A 72 -3.77 -12.13 6.36
CA LYS A 72 -3.14 -12.79 5.20
C LYS A 72 -2.09 -11.92 4.51
N LEU A 73 -2.02 -10.64 4.85
CA LEU A 73 -1.07 -9.68 4.31
C LEU A 73 -0.09 -9.23 5.41
N GLN A 74 1.18 -9.14 5.06
CA GLN A 74 2.19 -8.45 5.85
C GLN A 74 2.73 -7.24 5.11
N THR A 75 3.39 -6.34 5.83
CA THR A 75 4.04 -5.16 5.25
C THR A 75 5.55 -5.30 5.33
N ALA A 76 6.24 -4.74 4.34
CA ALA A 76 7.69 -4.58 4.37
C ALA A 76 8.06 -3.18 3.89
N VAL A 77 9.17 -2.67 4.41
CA VAL A 77 9.69 -1.35 4.10
C VAL A 77 11.14 -1.50 3.65
N ASP A 78 11.46 -0.90 2.51
CA ASP A 78 12.84 -0.59 2.16
C ASP A 78 13.11 0.84 2.60
N ILE A 79 14.07 1.03 3.51
CA ILE A 79 14.37 2.33 4.12
C ILE A 79 15.37 3.11 3.27
N VAL A 80 16.11 2.45 2.38
CA VAL A 80 17.16 3.05 1.53
C VAL A 80 18.08 3.96 2.34
N ALA A 81 18.71 3.38 3.37
CA ALA A 81 19.36 4.16 4.42
C ALA A 81 20.61 4.96 4.01
N THR A 82 21.06 4.78 2.79
CA THR A 82 22.25 5.43 2.23
C THR A 82 21.97 6.77 1.57
N ASP A 83 20.70 7.11 1.33
CA ASP A 83 20.28 8.24 0.50
C ASP A 83 19.78 9.44 1.32
N PHE A 84 20.03 9.43 2.63
CA PHE A 84 19.75 10.51 3.59
C PHE A 84 21.00 10.95 4.36
#